data_AF-A0A920SWL3-F1
#
_entry.id   AF-A0A920SWL3-F1
#
_cell.length_a   1.000
_cell.length_b   1.000
_cell.length_c   1.000
_cell.angle_alpha   90.00
_cell.angle_beta   90.00
_cell.angle_gamma   90.00
#
_symmetry.space_group_name_H-M   'P 1'
#
loop_
_entity.id
_entity.type
_entity.pdbx_description
1 polymer ?
#
loop_
_entity_poly.entity_id
_entity_poly.type
_entity_poly.pdbx_seq_one_letter_code
_entity_poly.pdbx_strand_id
1 'polypeptide(L)' 'MKIRSVKAVEIDRLLKSRLATCSQDKTEGFCESMQRYPELKRSDWGNEWNRTACVVTADDGTWGFGLTLHSGSRFP' A
#
# COMPACT_ATOMS: atom_id res chain seq x y z
N MET A 1 18.19 25.04 -5.70
CA MET A 1 17.65 23.71 -5.33
C MET A 1 16.88 23.14 -6.51
N LYS A 2 17.38 22.07 -7.12
CA LYS A 2 16.74 21.35 -8.24
C LYS A 2 16.77 19.85 -7.97
N ILE A 3 15.73 19.15 -8.43
CA ILE A 3 15.66 17.69 -8.36
C ILE A 3 16.51 17.12 -9.49
N ARG A 4 17.41 16.19 -9.15
CA ARG A 4 18.31 15.54 -10.10
C ARG A 4 17.74 14.22 -10.62
N SER A 5 17.14 13.42 -9.75
CA SER A 5 16.66 12.08 -10.09
C SER A 5 15.45 11.70 -9.27
N VAL A 6 14.52 10.98 -9.91
CA VAL A 6 13.40 10.30 -9.25
C VAL A 6 13.46 8.84 -9.62
N LYS A 7 13.44 7.94 -8.62
CA LYS A 7 13.44 6.49 -8.81
C LYS A 7 12.23 5.89 -8.12
N ALA A 8 11.51 5.03 -8.84
CA ALA A 8 10.46 4.19 -8.27
C ALA A 8 11.01 2.78 -8.04
N VAL A 9 10.80 2.24 -6.85
CA VAL A 9 11.22 0.89 -6.47
C VAL A 9 10.01 0.14 -5.94
N GLU A 10 9.87 -1.10 -6.39
CA GLU A 10 8.87 -2.03 -5.87
C GLU A 10 9.36 -2.58 -4.53
N ILE A 11 8.54 -2.44 -3.49
CA ILE A 11 8.81 -2.93 -2.14
C ILE A 11 7.78 -4.02 -1.82
N ASP A 12 8.31 -5.19 -1.53
CA ASP A 12 7.54 -6.33 -1.07
C ASP A 12 6.90 -6.04 0.30
N ARG A 13 5.61 -6.40 0.44
CA ARG A 13 4.84 -6.31 1.69
C ARG A 13 5.30 -7.29 2.76
N LEU A 14 6.16 -8.27 2.45
CA LEU A 14 6.53 -9.38 3.34
C LEU A 14 7.29 -8.99 4.62
N LEU A 15 7.49 -7.70 4.93
CA LEU A 15 7.89 -7.30 6.29
C LEU A 15 6.74 -7.56 7.27
N LYS A 16 6.69 -8.79 7.79
CA LYS A 16 5.87 -9.19 8.93
C LYS A 16 6.36 -8.37 10.14
N SER A 17 5.76 -7.21 10.37
CA SER A 17 6.08 -6.39 11.53
C SER A 17 5.82 -7.22 12.78
N ARG A 18 6.86 -7.50 13.58
CA ARG A 18 6.75 -8.27 14.83
C ARG A 18 6.03 -7.52 15.96
N LEU A 19 5.61 -6.28 15.70
CA LEU A 19 4.87 -5.48 16.66
C LEU A 19 3.41 -5.90 16.62
N ALA A 20 2.85 -6.17 17.80
CA ALA A 20 1.46 -6.55 17.98
C ALA A 20 0.56 -5.57 17.22
N THR A 21 -0.11 -6.06 16.18
CA THR A 21 -1.18 -5.34 15.52
C THR A 21 -2.19 -4.96 16.59
N CYS A 22 -2.51 -3.66 16.71
CA CYS A 22 -3.72 -3.22 17.40
C CYS A 22 -4.84 -4.19 17.01
N SER A 23 -5.57 -4.72 18.02
CA SER A 23 -6.67 -5.64 17.82
C SER A 23 -7.40 -5.23 16.55
N GLN A 24 -7.37 -6.09 15.52
CA GLN A 24 -8.21 -5.87 14.35
C GLN A 24 -9.62 -5.95 14.90
N ASP A 25 -10.16 -4.82 15.34
CA ASP A 25 -11.58 -4.70 15.59
C ASP A 25 -12.19 -5.19 14.29
N LYS A 26 -12.89 -6.33 14.41
CA LYS A 26 -13.60 -6.91 13.30
C LYS A 26 -14.33 -5.75 12.70
N THR A 27 -14.10 -5.53 11.42
CA THR A 27 -14.67 -4.43 10.66
C THR A 27 -16.19 -4.69 10.45
N GLU A 28 -16.88 -5.17 11.49
CA GLU A 28 -18.31 -5.33 11.63
C GLU A 28 -18.89 -3.91 11.69
N GLY A 29 -19.12 -3.33 10.50
CA GLY A 29 -19.78 -2.03 10.35
C GLY A 29 -19.12 -1.05 9.38
N PHE A 30 -17.98 -1.36 8.77
CA PHE A 30 -17.45 -0.52 7.70
C PHE A 30 -18.15 -0.89 6.39
N CYS A 31 -18.92 0.04 5.84
CA CYS A 31 -19.59 -0.14 4.56
C CYS A 31 -18.57 -0.18 3.42
N GLU A 32 -18.12 -1.38 3.04
CA GLU A 32 -17.26 -1.59 1.87
C GLU A 32 -18.10 -1.67 0.60
N SER A 33 -17.58 -1.15 -0.52
CA SER A 33 -18.27 -1.21 -1.81
C SER A 33 -18.64 -2.65 -2.22
N MET A 34 -17.82 -3.63 -1.82
CA MET A 34 -18.01 -5.05 -2.13
C MET A 34 -18.88 -5.80 -1.11
N GLN A 35 -19.34 -5.15 -0.04
CA GLN A 35 -20.23 -5.77 0.96
C GLN A 35 -21.61 -6.15 0.36
N ARG A 36 -21.94 -5.62 -0.82
CA ARG A 36 -23.13 -6.01 -1.60
C ARG A 36 -23.09 -7.44 -2.11
N TYR A 37 -21.90 -8.04 -2.19
CA TYR A 37 -21.64 -9.38 -2.74
C TYR A 37 -21.17 -10.30 -1.60
N PRO A 38 -22.09 -10.92 -0.85
CA PRO A 38 -21.75 -11.75 0.31
C PRO A 38 -20.90 -12.98 -0.03
N GLU A 39 -20.90 -13.40 -1.30
CA GLU A 39 -20.08 -14.48 -1.83
C GLU A 39 -18.59 -14.11 -2.01
N LEU A 40 -18.26 -12.81 -2.05
CA LEU A 40 -16.90 -12.31 -2.26
C LEU A 40 -16.31 -11.81 -0.94
N LYS A 41 -15.29 -12.49 -0.43
CA LYS A 41 -14.55 -12.01 0.75
C LYS A 41 -13.59 -10.90 0.34
N ARG A 42 -13.21 -10.05 1.29
CA ARG A 42 -12.22 -8.98 1.09
C ARG A 42 -10.87 -9.47 0.54
N SER A 43 -10.50 -10.71 0.85
CA SER A 43 -9.32 -11.38 0.29
C SER A 43 -9.42 -11.61 -1.21
N ASP A 44 -10.62 -11.79 -1.75
CA ASP A 44 -10.83 -12.33 -3.10
C ASP A 44 -10.77 -11.24 -4.17
N TRP A 45 -11.08 -9.99 -3.79
CA TRP A 45 -11.01 -8.81 -4.67
C TRP A 45 -9.91 -7.82 -4.27
N GLY A 46 -9.18 -8.10 -3.19
CA GLY A 46 -8.04 -7.31 -2.76
C GLY A 46 -6.89 -7.43 -3.76
N ASN A 47 -6.31 -6.30 -4.15
CA ASN A 47 -5.21 -6.29 -5.09
C ASN A 47 -3.88 -6.72 -4.43
N GLU A 48 -3.11 -7.56 -5.12
CA GLU A 48 -1.84 -8.13 -4.66
C GLU A 48 -0.62 -7.27 -5.04
N TRP A 49 -0.82 -6.02 -5.45
CA TRP A 49 0.29 -5.16 -5.82
C TRP A 49 1.23 -4.90 -4.64
N ASN A 50 2.52 -5.08 -4.90
CA ASN A 50 3.58 -4.63 -4.03
C ASN A 50 3.53 -3.09 -3.89
N ARG A 51 4.10 -2.59 -2.80
CA ARG A 51 4.07 -1.14 -2.53
C ARG A 51 5.10 -0.44 -3.39
N THR A 52 4.75 0.71 -3.93
CA THR A 52 5.71 1.55 -4.64
C THR A 52 6.34 2.53 -3.66
N ALA A 53 7.67 2.59 -3.67
CA ALA A 53 8.42 3.65 -3.01
C ALA A 53 9.09 4.56 -4.04
N CYS A 54 9.03 5.85 -3.79
CA CYS A 54 9.70 6.87 -4.58
C CYS A 54 10.86 7.46 -3.79
N VAL A 55 12.06 7.37 -4.36
CA VAL A 55 13.26 8.04 -3.86
C VAL A 55 13.56 9.22 -4.77
N VAL A 56 13.59 10.42 -4.20
CA VAL A 56 13.91 11.66 -4.90
C VAL A 56 15.28 12.11 -4.42
N THR A 57 16.20 12.36 -5.35
CA THR A 57 17.54 12.86 -5.05
C THR A 57 17.71 14.24 -5.68
N ALA A 58 18.15 15.21 -4.87
CA ALA A 58 18.48 16.56 -5.29
C ALA A 58 19.95 16.67 -5.72
N ASP A 59 20.31 17.78 -6.38
CA ASP A 59 21.68 18.02 -6.86
C ASP A 59 22.71 18.19 -5.74
N ASP A 60 22.28 18.63 -4.56
CA ASP A 60 23.13 18.79 -3.37
C ASP A 60 23.38 17.47 -2.61
N GLY A 61 22.87 16.35 -3.14
CA GLY A 61 22.99 15.03 -2.54
C GLY A 61 21.96 14.75 -1.44
N THR A 62 21.09 15.71 -1.12
CA THR A 62 19.95 15.45 -0.23
C THR A 62 18.94 14.55 -0.93
N TRP A 63 18.24 13.72 -0.16
CA TRP A 63 17.25 12.80 -0.70
C TRP A 63 16.00 12.77 0.17
N GLY A 64 14.88 12.51 -0.48
CA GLY A 64 13.57 12.31 0.14
C GLY A 64 12.99 10.95 -0.24
N PHE A 65 12.17 10.41 0.64
CA PHE A 65 11.52 9.11 0.48
C PHE A 65 10.01 9.23 0.70
N GLY A 66 9.23 8.67 -0.22
CA GLY A 66 7.78 8.56 -0.10
C GLY A 66 7.31 7.14 -0.40
N LEU A 67 6.40 6.63 0.41
CA LEU A 67 5.76 5.32 0.21
C LEU A 67 4.28 5.53 -0.10
N THR A 68 3.76 4.85 -1.11
CA THR A 68 2.32 4.84 -1.37
C THR A 68 1.72 3.47 -1.05
N LEU A 69 0.52 3.50 -0.46
CA LEU A 69 -0.36 2.34 -0.45
C LEU A 69 -1.09 2.35 -1.78
N HIS A 70 -0.57 1.63 -2.77
CA HIS A 70 -1.40 1.27 -3.91
C HIS A 70 -2.52 0.37 -3.40
N SER A 71 -3.75 0.85 -3.53
CA SER A 71 -4.97 0.11 -3.26
C SER A 71 -5.91 0.26 -4.44
N GLY A 72 -6.60 -0.83 -4.77
CA GLY A 72 -7.62 -0.91 -5.81
C GLY A 72 -8.34 -2.24 -5.66
N SER A 73 -9.57 -2.33 -6.15
CA SER A 73 -10.24 -3.63 -6.28
C SER A 73 -9.82 -4.25 -7.60
N ARG A 74 -9.41 -5.52 -7.57
CA ARG A 74 -9.31 -6.33 -8.78
C ARG A 74 -10.66 -7.03 -8.94
N PHE A 75 -11.40 -6.68 -9.97
CA PHE A 75 -12.56 -7.48 -10.38
C PHE A 75 -12.06 -8.71 -11.14
N PRO A 76 -12.65 -9.90 -10.94
CA PRO A 76 -12.44 -11.03 -11.82
C PRO A 76 -12.87 -10.73 -13.26
#